data_AF-A0A0P1G0X4-F1
#
_entry.id   AF-A0A0P1G0X4-F1
#
_cell.length_a   1.000
_cell.length_b   1.000
_cell.length_c   1.000
_cell.angle_alpha   90.00
_cell.angle_beta   90.00
_cell.angle_gamma   90.00
#
_symmetry.space_group_name_H-M   'P 1'
#
loop_
_entity.id
_entity.type
_entity.pdbx_description
1 polymer ?
#
loop_
_entity_poly.entity_id
_entity_poly.type
_entity_poly.pdbx_seq_one_letter_code
_entity_poly.pdbx_strand_id
1 'polypeptide(L)'
;MASLSIDFSVFLAVSPIVQVHSVAGLAALALTPTVLWRQRRDRLHKVSGYIWVAALAVLALSSFGISGIGTFGWLSPLHGLAVLTLGTLVVAIRAVVRGDLVTHERAMRNLATFGMGLPMVLNFLPGRTFSKAVFGANPTVGLWSMATIFAAILIWRFWRGRLRSGFSALPAE
;
A
#
# COMPACT_ATOMS: atom_id res chain seq x y z
N MET A 1 -14.70 14.96 20.30
CA MET A 1 -14.30 13.56 19.99
C MET A 1 -14.68 13.29 18.55
N ALA A 2 -13.72 12.98 17.67
CA ALA A 2 -14.04 12.63 16.29
C ALA A 2 -14.71 11.25 16.29
N SER A 3 -15.99 11.17 15.92
CA SER A 3 -16.68 9.89 15.78
C SER A 3 -16.21 9.20 14.50
N LEU A 4 -15.69 7.98 14.64
CA LEU A 4 -15.49 7.05 13.52
C LEU A 4 -16.88 6.55 13.12
N SER A 5 -17.39 7.02 11.99
CA SER A 5 -18.65 6.56 11.41
C SER A 5 -18.33 5.76 10.16
N ILE A 6 -18.25 4.44 10.28
CA ILE A 6 -18.09 3.56 9.11
C ILE A 6 -19.46 3.37 8.49
N ASP A 7 -19.70 4.02 7.35
CA ASP A 7 -20.93 3.88 6.59
C ASP A 7 -20.74 2.91 5.41
N PHE A 8 -21.20 1.67 5.60
CA PHE A 8 -21.13 0.63 4.58
C PHE A 8 -22.04 0.90 3.37
N SER A 9 -23.07 1.74 3.52
CA SER A 9 -23.98 2.07 2.41
C SER A 9 -23.25 2.80 1.28
N VAL A 10 -22.23 3.60 1.63
CA VAL A 10 -21.36 4.30 0.67
C VAL A 10 -20.60 3.30 -0.21
N PHE A 11 -20.14 2.18 0.35
CA PHE A 11 -19.42 1.16 -0.41
C PHE A 11 -20.34 0.31 -1.31
N LEU A 12 -21.57 0.08 -0.88
CA LEU A 12 -22.55 -0.65 -1.69
C LEU A 12 -23.10 0.20 -2.84
N ALA A 13 -23.11 1.53 -2.69
CA ALA A 13 -23.61 2.47 -3.69
C ALA A 13 -22.59 2.81 -4.80
N VAL A 14 -21.30 2.50 -4.63
CA VAL A 14 -20.30 2.75 -5.68
C VAL A 14 -20.28 1.65 -6.73
N SER A 15 -19.68 1.97 -7.88
CA SER A 15 -19.54 1.03 -8.99
C SER A 15 -18.81 -0.26 -8.57
N PRO A 16 -19.13 -1.41 -9.21
CA PRO A 16 -18.50 -2.69 -8.87
C PRO A 16 -16.97 -2.68 -8.94
N ILE A 17 -16.39 -1.90 -9.86
CA ILE A 17 -14.93 -1.77 -9.97
C ILE A 17 -14.29 -1.10 -8.75
N VAL A 18 -14.97 -0.14 -8.12
CA VAL A 18 -14.50 0.49 -6.87
C VAL A 18 -14.61 -0.49 -5.71
N GLN A 19 -15.65 -1.35 -5.69
CA GLN A 19 -15.78 -2.41 -4.68
C GLN A 19 -14.64 -3.42 -4.80
N VAL A 20 -14.36 -3.92 -6.01
CA VAL A 20 -13.24 -4.83 -6.28
C VAL A 20 -11.91 -4.21 -5.87
N HIS A 21 -11.67 -2.95 -6.25
CA HIS A 21 -10.47 -2.21 -5.87
C HIS A 21 -10.32 -2.12 -4.34
N SER A 22 -11.41 -1.79 -3.65
CA SER A 22 -11.44 -1.65 -2.19
C SER A 22 -11.15 -2.98 -1.48
N VAL A 23 -11.78 -4.07 -1.91
CA VAL A 23 -11.55 -5.42 -1.36
C VAL A 23 -10.10 -5.87 -1.58
N ALA A 24 -9.57 -5.65 -2.79
CA ALA A 24 -8.17 -5.97 -3.09
C ALA A 24 -7.19 -5.19 -2.20
N GLY A 25 -7.47 -3.90 -1.96
CA GLY A 25 -6.69 -3.05 -1.06
C GLY A 25 -6.71 -3.54 0.39
N LEU A 26 -7.89 -3.89 0.90
CA LEU A 26 -8.06 -4.43 2.25
C LEU A 26 -7.35 -5.79 2.42
N ALA A 27 -7.46 -6.68 1.43
CA ALA A 27 -6.77 -7.97 1.44
C ALA A 27 -5.23 -7.78 1.45
N ALA A 28 -4.71 -6.87 0.61
CA ALA A 28 -3.29 -6.55 0.59
C ALA A 28 -2.82 -5.96 1.95
N LEU A 29 -3.60 -5.05 2.54
CA LEU A 29 -3.29 -4.48 3.86
C LEU A 29 -3.25 -5.56 4.94
N ALA A 30 -4.27 -6.42 5.00
CA ALA A 30 -4.36 -7.49 6.00
C ALA A 30 -3.21 -8.50 5.92
N LEU A 31 -2.73 -8.80 4.70
CA LEU A 31 -1.63 -9.76 4.49
C LEU A 31 -0.23 -9.15 4.66
N THR A 32 -0.10 -7.83 4.65
CA THR A 32 1.20 -7.13 4.72
C THR A 32 2.06 -7.57 5.92
N PRO A 33 1.53 -7.70 7.15
CA PRO A 33 2.34 -8.16 8.30
C PRO A 33 2.94 -9.55 8.09
N THR A 34 2.15 -10.49 7.58
CA THR A 34 2.58 -11.87 7.32
C THR A 34 3.60 -11.94 6.19
N VAL A 35 3.42 -11.13 5.14
CA VAL A 35 4.35 -11.13 4.00
C VAL A 35 5.70 -10.49 4.36
N LEU A 36 5.70 -9.41 5.16
CA LEU A 36 6.93 -8.64 5.42
C LEU A 36 7.71 -9.03 6.68
N TRP A 37 7.02 -9.43 7.76
CA TRP A 37 7.65 -9.62 9.07
C TRP A 37 7.75 -11.07 9.50
N ARG A 38 7.16 -11.99 8.73
CA ARG A 38 7.33 -13.41 9.00
C ARG A 38 8.79 -13.81 8.83
N GLN A 39 9.37 -14.36 9.91
CA GLN A 39 10.75 -14.83 9.95
C GLN A 39 10.97 -16.08 9.08
N ARG A 40 10.00 -17.01 9.06
CA ARG A 40 10.09 -18.25 8.27
C ARG A 40 9.55 -18.03 6.86
N ARG A 41 10.38 -18.28 5.84
CA ARG A 41 9.97 -18.22 4.41
C ARG A 41 9.38 -19.55 3.93
N ASP A 42 8.41 -20.04 4.69
CA ASP A 42 7.78 -21.34 4.54
C ASP A 42 6.54 -21.30 3.61
N ARG A 43 5.76 -22.39 3.60
CA ARG A 43 4.53 -22.48 2.79
C ARG A 43 3.56 -21.34 3.06
N LEU A 44 3.42 -20.92 4.33
CA LEU A 44 2.55 -19.78 4.69
C LEU A 44 3.07 -18.49 4.08
N HIS A 45 4.37 -18.21 4.16
CA HIS A 45 4.95 -17.03 3.50
C HIS A 45 4.69 -17.04 1.98
N LYS A 46 4.87 -18.18 1.32
CA LYS A 46 4.64 -18.30 -0.13
C LYS A 46 3.19 -18.08 -0.50
N VAL A 47 2.25 -18.76 0.17
CA VAL A 47 0.81 -18.62 -0.10
C VAL A 47 0.34 -17.18 0.18
N SER A 48 0.67 -16.62 1.34
CA SER A 48 0.35 -15.21 1.64
C SER A 48 0.98 -14.26 0.65
N GLY A 49 2.22 -14.52 0.22
CA GLY A 49 2.93 -13.73 -0.79
C GLY A 49 2.24 -13.75 -2.15
N TYR A 50 1.79 -14.92 -2.62
CA TYR A 50 1.04 -15.02 -3.88
C TYR A 50 -0.30 -14.29 -3.81
N ILE A 51 -1.05 -14.46 -2.73
CA ILE A 51 -2.33 -13.76 -2.54
C ILE A 51 -2.10 -12.25 -2.48
N TRP A 52 -1.07 -11.80 -1.77
CA TRP A 52 -0.73 -10.38 -1.67
C TRP A 52 -0.31 -9.77 -3.01
N VAL A 53 0.50 -10.48 -3.80
CA VAL A 53 0.88 -10.07 -5.16
C VAL A 53 -0.35 -9.99 -6.08
N ALA A 54 -1.22 -10.99 -6.04
CA ALA A 54 -2.45 -11.00 -6.83
C ALA A 54 -3.38 -9.84 -6.41
N ALA A 55 -3.54 -9.61 -5.11
CA ALA A 55 -4.31 -8.50 -4.57
C ALA A 55 -3.77 -7.14 -5.03
N LEU A 56 -2.45 -6.93 -4.98
CA LEU A 56 -1.83 -5.70 -5.49
C LEU A 56 -1.99 -5.53 -7.00
N ALA A 57 -1.93 -6.62 -7.78
CA ALA A 57 -2.17 -6.58 -9.21
C ALA A 57 -3.62 -6.17 -9.51
N VAL A 58 -4.60 -6.79 -8.86
CA VAL A 58 -6.03 -6.43 -8.99
C VAL A 58 -6.28 -4.99 -8.54
N LEU A 59 -5.69 -4.57 -7.42
CA LEU A 59 -5.77 -3.20 -6.90
C LEU A 59 -5.25 -2.19 -7.94
N ALA A 60 -4.06 -2.41 -8.48
CA ALA A 60 -3.48 -1.51 -9.47
C ALA A 60 -4.24 -1.51 -10.80
N LEU A 61 -4.64 -2.68 -11.32
CA LEU A 61 -5.36 -2.80 -12.59
C LEU A 61 -6.76 -2.18 -12.51
N SER A 62 -7.50 -2.44 -11.44
CA SER A 62 -8.84 -1.85 -11.24
C SER A 62 -8.79 -0.33 -11.12
N SER A 63 -7.67 0.25 -10.66
CA SER A 63 -7.53 1.71 -10.55
C SER A 63 -7.67 2.44 -11.90
N PHE A 64 -7.33 1.79 -13.02
CA PHE A 64 -7.43 2.41 -14.35
C PHE A 64 -8.87 2.63 -14.82
N GLY A 65 -9.83 1.89 -14.26
CA GLY A 65 -11.26 2.13 -14.50
C GLY A 65 -11.90 3.02 -13.43
N ILE A 66 -11.11 3.61 -12.52
CA ILE A 66 -11.58 4.54 -11.50
C ILE A 66 -11.04 5.93 -11.83
N SER A 67 -11.88 6.79 -12.40
CA SER A 67 -11.53 8.19 -12.62
C SER A 67 -11.42 8.97 -11.31
N GLY A 68 -10.35 9.74 -11.17
CA GLY A 68 -10.11 10.63 -10.03
C GLY A 68 -10.27 12.12 -10.39
N ILE A 69 -9.87 12.99 -9.45
CA ILE A 69 -9.73 14.45 -9.64
C ILE A 69 -8.66 14.67 -10.72
N GLY A 70 -9.06 14.80 -11.98
CA GLY A 70 -8.14 14.95 -13.10
C GLY A 70 -7.74 16.41 -13.30
N THR A 71 -6.47 16.75 -13.04
CA THR A 71 -5.83 17.96 -13.56
C THR A 71 -5.41 17.80 -15.03
N PHE A 72 -5.38 16.57 -15.55
CA PHE A 72 -5.05 16.18 -16.93
C PHE A 72 -6.07 15.14 -17.48
N GLY A 73 -7.36 15.46 -17.47
CA GLY A 73 -8.40 14.57 -18.02
C GLY A 73 -8.63 13.29 -17.21
N TRP A 74 -8.91 12.14 -17.86
CA TRP A 74 -9.19 10.85 -17.19
C TRP A 74 -8.00 10.32 -16.36
N LEU A 75 -6.77 10.68 -16.73
CA LEU A 75 -5.55 10.22 -16.06
C LEU A 75 -5.16 11.14 -14.90
N SER A 76 -5.48 10.72 -13.68
CA SER A 76 -4.96 11.31 -12.44
C SER A 76 -3.56 10.81 -12.06
N PRO A 77 -2.78 11.53 -11.22
CA PRO A 77 -1.49 11.06 -10.69
C PRO A 77 -1.52 9.68 -10.02
N LEU A 78 -2.69 9.24 -9.54
CA LEU A 78 -2.88 7.89 -8.97
C LEU A 78 -2.62 6.77 -9.98
N HIS A 79 -2.87 7.01 -11.28
CA HIS A 79 -2.56 6.03 -12.33
C HIS A 79 -1.06 5.84 -12.50
N GLY A 80 -0.26 6.89 -12.30
CA GLY A 80 1.20 6.77 -12.29
C GLY A 80 1.67 5.83 -11.18
N LEU A 81 1.04 5.89 -9.99
CA LEU A 81 1.32 4.97 -8.90
C LEU A 81 0.91 3.53 -9.23
N ALA A 82 -0.19 3.33 -9.96
CA ALA A 82 -0.61 2.02 -10.42
C ALA A 82 0.40 1.39 -11.41
N VAL A 83 0.86 2.18 -12.40
CA VAL A 83 1.91 1.74 -13.34
C VAL A 83 3.19 1.38 -12.59
N LEU A 84 3.63 2.24 -11.66
CA LEU A 84 4.81 1.98 -10.85
C LEU A 84 4.66 0.71 -9.99
N THR A 85 3.48 0.49 -9.42
CA THR A 85 3.15 -0.71 -8.63
C THR A 85 3.26 -1.97 -9.49
N LEU A 86 2.64 -1.99 -10.68
CA LEU A 86 2.72 -3.12 -11.60
C LEU A 86 4.15 -3.38 -12.08
N GLY A 87 4.88 -2.33 -12.47
CA GLY A 87 6.29 -2.45 -12.85
C GLY A 87 7.15 -3.01 -11.71
N THR A 88 6.92 -2.55 -10.47
CA THR A 88 7.66 -3.03 -9.30
C THR A 88 7.30 -4.48 -8.96
N LEU A 89 6.05 -4.92 -9.16
CA LEU A 89 5.68 -6.33 -9.03
C LEU A 89 6.45 -7.22 -10.02
N VAL A 90 6.55 -6.80 -11.29
CA VAL A 90 7.34 -7.52 -12.30
C VAL A 90 8.81 -7.62 -11.88
N VAL A 91 9.40 -6.52 -11.40
CA VAL A 91 10.77 -6.51 -10.88
C VAL A 91 10.91 -7.46 -9.68
N ALA A 92 10.00 -7.39 -8.70
CA ALA A 92 10.04 -8.22 -7.50
C ALA A 92 9.95 -9.72 -7.81
N ILE A 93 9.09 -10.10 -8.77
CA ILE A 93 8.92 -11.50 -9.18
C ILE A 93 10.13 -11.98 -9.98
N ARG A 94 10.63 -11.19 -10.93
CA ARG A 94 11.83 -11.55 -11.70
C ARG A 94 13.05 -11.71 -10.80
N ALA A 95 13.20 -10.86 -9.78
CA ALA A 95 14.28 -10.94 -8.81
C ALA A 95 14.27 -12.27 -8.04
N VAL A 96 13.12 -12.66 -7.47
CA VAL A 96 13.03 -13.93 -6.73
C VAL A 96 13.22 -15.16 -7.62
N VAL A 97 12.74 -15.13 -8.87
CA VAL A 97 12.97 -16.22 -9.84
C VAL A 97 14.46 -16.38 -10.16
N ARG A 98 15.22 -15.29 -10.19
CA ARG A 98 16.67 -15.28 -10.43
C ARG A 98 17.50 -15.56 -9.17
N GLY A 99 16.87 -15.79 -8.02
CA GLY A 99 17.55 -15.93 -6.74
C GLY A 99 18.08 -14.62 -6.14
N ASP A 100 17.76 -13.47 -6.72
CA ASP A 100 18.11 -12.15 -6.16
C ASP A 100 17.10 -11.77 -5.06
N LEU A 101 17.34 -12.32 -3.87
CA LEU A 101 16.49 -12.10 -2.71
C LEU A 101 16.58 -10.68 -2.16
N VAL A 102 17.70 -9.98 -2.37
CA VAL A 102 17.91 -8.60 -1.92
C VAL A 102 17.02 -7.65 -2.69
N THR A 103 17.02 -7.75 -4.02
CA THR A 103 16.14 -6.94 -4.87
C THR A 103 14.68 -7.29 -4.65
N HIS A 104 14.34 -8.59 -4.53
CA HIS A 104 12.98 -9.01 -4.19
C HIS A 104 12.50 -8.36 -2.88
N GLU A 105 13.26 -8.50 -1.79
CA GLU A 105 12.88 -7.95 -0.49
C GLU A 105 12.75 -6.43 -0.51
N ARG A 106 13.67 -5.73 -1.19
CA ARG A 106 13.63 -4.28 -1.35
C ARG A 106 12.39 -3.83 -2.12
N ALA A 107 12.07 -4.52 -3.22
CA ALA A 107 10.91 -4.22 -4.05
C ALA A 107 9.59 -4.46 -3.29
N MET A 108 9.45 -5.59 -2.59
CA MET A 108 8.26 -5.90 -1.79
C MET A 108 8.03 -4.89 -0.65
N ARG A 109 9.10 -4.46 0.04
CA ARG A 109 9.02 -3.40 1.06
C ARG A 109 8.63 -2.05 0.48
N ASN A 110 9.14 -1.72 -0.71
CA ASN A 110 8.78 -0.49 -1.40
C ASN A 110 7.32 -0.51 -1.89
N LEU A 111 6.81 -1.64 -2.38
CA LEU A 111 5.40 -1.81 -2.71
C LEU A 111 4.51 -1.61 -1.48
N ALA A 112 4.84 -2.23 -0.35
CA ALA A 112 4.05 -2.05 0.86
C ALA A 112 4.07 -0.61 1.40
N THR A 113 5.20 0.08 1.29
CA THR A 113 5.30 1.46 1.80
C THR A 113 4.72 2.46 0.80
N PHE A 114 5.23 2.51 -0.42
CA PHE A 114 4.87 3.53 -1.40
C PHE A 114 3.68 3.11 -2.26
N GLY A 115 3.63 1.84 -2.69
CA GLY A 115 2.54 1.31 -3.52
C GLY A 115 1.20 1.19 -2.78
N MET A 116 1.21 1.12 -1.44
CA MET A 116 -0.01 1.08 -0.62
C MET A 116 -0.17 2.31 0.28
N GLY A 117 0.91 2.76 0.94
CA GLY A 117 0.84 3.88 1.87
C GLY A 117 0.52 5.21 1.18
N LEU A 118 1.13 5.49 0.02
CA LEU A 118 0.88 6.76 -0.68
C LEU A 118 -0.54 6.84 -1.25
N PRO A 119 -1.09 5.80 -1.94
CA PRO A 119 -2.50 5.79 -2.31
C PRO A 119 -3.46 5.88 -1.11
N MET A 120 -3.14 5.27 0.04
CA MET A 120 -3.96 5.44 1.23
C MET A 120 -4.07 6.91 1.64
N VAL A 121 -2.96 7.63 1.77
CA VAL A 121 -3.02 9.06 2.13
C VAL A 121 -3.88 9.85 1.12
N LEU A 122 -3.72 9.57 -0.17
CA LEU A 122 -4.45 10.26 -1.24
C LEU A 122 -5.95 9.90 -1.29
N ASN A 123 -6.32 8.66 -0.92
CA ASN A 123 -7.71 8.22 -0.85
C ASN A 123 -8.48 8.88 0.32
N PHE A 124 -7.77 9.39 1.32
CA PHE A 124 -8.35 10.13 2.45
C PHE A 124 -8.36 11.66 2.26
N LEU A 125 -7.95 12.17 1.09
CA LEU A 125 -8.15 13.58 0.74
C LEU A 125 -9.64 13.96 0.85
N PRO A 126 -9.97 15.16 1.36
CA PRO A 126 -11.34 15.61 1.47
C PRO A 126 -12.10 15.51 0.14
N GLY A 127 -13.33 14.97 0.19
CA GLY A 127 -14.17 14.78 -0.99
C GLY A 127 -14.04 13.41 -1.67
N ARG A 128 -13.04 12.60 -1.33
CA ARG A 128 -12.91 11.21 -1.83
C ARG A 128 -13.86 10.25 -1.10
N THR A 129 -14.26 9.18 -1.79
CA THR A 129 -15.20 8.16 -1.28
C THR A 129 -14.76 7.57 0.05
N PHE A 130 -13.49 7.15 0.19
CA PHE A 130 -12.98 6.58 1.44
C PHE A 130 -12.99 7.59 2.60
N SER A 131 -12.64 8.85 2.34
CA SER A 131 -12.73 9.94 3.33
C SER A 131 -14.16 10.11 3.84
N LYS A 132 -15.14 10.13 2.91
CA LYS A 132 -16.58 10.22 3.23
C LYS A 132 -17.08 9.01 4.02
N ALA A 133 -16.73 7.80 3.57
CA ALA A 133 -17.24 6.55 4.14
C ALA A 133 -16.75 6.26 5.56
N VAL A 134 -15.57 6.75 5.95
CA VAL A 134 -14.95 6.43 7.25
C VAL A 134 -14.98 7.63 8.21
N PHE A 135 -14.83 8.85 7.70
CA PHE A 135 -14.70 10.06 8.52
C PHE A 135 -15.85 11.05 8.34
N GLY A 136 -16.76 10.85 7.38
CA GLY A 136 -17.98 11.64 7.21
C GLY A 136 -17.73 13.15 7.24
N ALA A 137 -18.23 13.81 8.28
CA ALA A 137 -18.12 15.26 8.50
C ALA A 137 -16.71 15.75 8.87
N ASN A 138 -15.76 14.87 9.17
CA ASN A 138 -14.40 15.23 9.62
C ASN A 138 -13.30 14.73 8.66
N PRO A 139 -13.34 15.06 7.36
CA PRO A 139 -12.42 14.50 6.37
C PRO A 139 -10.94 14.86 6.62
N THR A 140 -10.67 15.99 7.28
CA THR A 140 -9.30 16.42 7.63
C THR A 140 -8.65 15.48 8.65
N VAL A 141 -9.43 14.93 9.60
CA VAL A 141 -8.93 13.97 10.59
C VAL A 141 -8.42 12.71 9.89
N GLY A 142 -9.16 12.21 8.89
CA GLY A 142 -8.74 11.04 8.11
C GLY A 142 -7.43 11.27 7.36
N LEU A 143 -7.31 12.41 6.69
CA LEU A 143 -6.09 12.78 5.98
C LEU A 143 -4.88 12.86 6.92
N TRP A 144 -4.99 13.59 8.02
CA TRP A 144 -3.88 13.74 8.98
C TRP A 144 -3.51 12.42 9.64
N SER A 145 -4.50 11.59 9.99
CA SER A 145 -4.25 10.25 10.54
C SER A 145 -3.43 9.39 9.59
N MET A 146 -3.81 9.33 8.31
CA MET A 146 -3.08 8.55 7.31
C MET A 146 -1.69 9.14 7.04
N ALA A 147 -1.57 10.46 6.96
CA ALA A 147 -0.30 11.15 6.76
C ALA A 147 0.67 10.89 7.93
N THR A 148 0.19 10.94 9.18
CA THR A 148 0.98 10.63 10.38
C THR A 148 1.42 9.16 10.39
N ILE A 149 0.54 8.22 10.08
CA ILE A 149 0.90 6.78 9.99
C ILE A 149 1.97 6.58 8.91
N PHE A 150 1.79 7.18 7.73
CA PHE A 150 2.75 7.07 6.64
C PHE A 150 4.11 7.68 7.02
N ALA A 151 4.13 8.87 7.62
CA ALA A 151 5.34 9.52 8.11
C ALA A 151 6.05 8.67 9.18
N ALA A 152 5.30 8.10 10.13
CA ALA A 152 5.86 7.21 11.15
C ALA A 152 6.51 5.96 10.54
N ILE A 153 5.90 5.37 9.51
CA ILE A 153 6.49 4.24 8.76
C ILE A 153 7.79 4.65 8.07
N LEU A 154 7.84 5.81 7.41
CA LEU A 154 9.05 6.32 6.75
C LEU A 154 10.17 6.60 7.75
N ILE A 155 9.85 7.28 8.85
CA ILE A 155 10.77 7.56 9.96
C ILE A 155 11.33 6.24 10.50
N TRP A 156 10.46 5.29 10.85
CA TRP A 156 10.90 3.98 11.34
C TRP A 156 11.79 3.22 10.36
N ARG A 157 11.48 3.25 9.05
CA ARG A 157 12.34 2.66 8.01
C ARG A 157 13.71 3.31 7.97
N PHE A 158 13.76 4.63 8.06
CA PHE A 158 15.01 5.40 8.07
C PHE A 158 15.88 5.07 9.29
N TRP A 159 15.30 5.09 10.50
CA TRP A 159 16.02 4.77 11.74
C TRP A 159 16.51 3.33 11.77
N ARG A 160 15.70 2.34 11.33
CA ARG A 160 16.16 0.95 11.23
C ARG A 160 17.29 0.76 10.22
N GLY A 161 17.36 1.57 9.17
CA GLY A 161 18.49 1.57 8.24
C GLY A 161 19.79 1.99 8.92
N ARG A 162 19.76 3.09 9.68
CA ARG A 162 20.94 3.61 10.40
C ARG A 162 21.45 2.69 11.50
N LEU A 163 20.56 2.07 12.28
CA LEU A 163 20.97 1.13 13.33
C LEU A 163 21.73 -0.07 12.77
N ARG A 164 21.39 -0.52 11.55
CA ARG A 164 22.08 -1.62 10.89
C ARG A 164 23.46 -1.24 10.36
N SER A 165 23.62 -0.02 9.85
CA SER A 165 24.92 0.47 9.35
C SER A 165 25.90 0.83 10.47
N GLY A 166 25.40 1.27 11.64
CA GLY A 166 26.25 1.60 12.78
C GLY A 166 26.89 0.36 13.43
N PHE A 167 26.18 -0.77 13.48
CA PHE A 167 26.69 -2.01 14.07
C PHE A 167 27.75 -2.71 13.20
N SER A 168 27.67 -2.56 11.87
CA SER A 168 28.67 -3.12 10.93
C SER A 168 29.99 -2.35 10.87
N ALA A 169 30.11 -1.22 11.59
CA ALA A 169 31.30 -0.36 11.61
C ALA A 169 32.21 -0.59 12.83
N LEU A 170 31.89 -1.56 13.70
CA LEU A 170 32.76 -1.92 14.82
C LEU A 170 33.95 -2.73 14.30
N PRO A 171 35.20 -2.41 14.69
CA PRO A 171 36.36 -3.21 14.33
C PRO A 171 36.17 -4.65 14.84
N ALA A 172 36.43 -5.64 13.99
CA ALA A 172 36.59 -7.01 14.43
C ALA A 172 37.92 -7.11 15.16
N GLU A 173 37.87 -7.07 16.49
CA GLU A 173 38.97 -7.36 17.39
C GLU A 173 39.29 -8.87 17.45
#